data_AF-A0A960XFC3-F1
#
_entry.id   AF-A0A960XFC3-F1
#
_cell.length_a   1.000
_cell.length_b   1.000
_cell.length_c   1.000
_cell.angle_alpha   90.00
_cell.angle_beta   90.00
_cell.angle_gamma   90.00
#
_symmetry.space_group_name_H-M   'P 1'
#
loop_
_entity.id
_entity.type
_entity.pdbx_description
1 polymer ?
#
loop_
_entity_poly.entity_id
_entity_poly.type
_entity_poly.pdbx_seq_one_letter_code
_entity_poly.pdbx_strand_id
1 'polypeptide(L)'
;MRKIDCHVHLVGDGSSGSGCWFRLDTVYHRLQARVMVSCAGMDTRCLKDGLDEVYTAHLANLVEKSSLDAIVLLAQDIPYDASGKAMPERAGFYVPNEYLFSVVNRYPGVFIPAVSIHPGRRDALEELDRCIDAGAPVLKLLPNCLGIDYSEKRYRPFWEKMAEASMILLSHTGGEKTLPVMDPRLADPALLRAPLDCGVTVIAAHAAGRSGLFDADYTNSLLDLFREYPHCYADNSALCSLNRARTLPKILKAEAMPRIIHGSDYPVPVFGSGPWLQRVLKWRDFRRCRKIPNMIERDYQLKLAIGFGEGTFTRMEALLAKDD
;
A
#
# COMPACT_ATOMS: atom_id res chain seq x y z
N MET A 1 20.92 6.60 -4.33
CA MET A 1 19.60 6.00 -4.62
C MET A 1 18.54 6.78 -3.89
N ARG A 2 17.37 6.99 -4.50
CA ARG A 2 16.24 7.68 -3.89
C ARG A 2 15.69 6.90 -2.69
N LYS A 3 15.23 7.62 -1.66
CA LYS A 3 14.44 7.11 -0.54
C LYS A 3 12.97 7.19 -0.92
N ILE A 4 12.32 6.03 -0.96
CA ILE A 4 10.96 5.92 -1.50
C ILE A 4 10.05 5.29 -0.46
N ASP A 5 8.90 5.92 -0.24
CA ASP A 5 7.77 5.30 0.44
C ASP A 5 6.96 4.50 -0.58
N CYS A 6 6.97 3.17 -0.47
CA CYS A 6 6.34 2.29 -1.45
C CYS A 6 4.83 2.12 -1.26
N HIS A 7 4.20 2.80 -0.29
CA HIS A 7 2.82 2.51 0.10
C HIS A 7 2.06 3.77 0.52
N VAL A 8 1.56 4.53 -0.47
CA VAL A 8 0.71 5.71 -0.24
C VAL A 8 -0.55 5.64 -1.09
N HIS A 9 -1.72 5.57 -0.45
CA HIS A 9 -2.99 5.51 -1.16
C HIS A 9 -3.35 6.85 -1.79
N LEU A 10 -3.72 6.84 -3.07
CA LEU A 10 -4.43 7.96 -3.68
C LEU A 10 -5.89 7.90 -3.24
N VAL A 11 -6.45 9.06 -2.90
CA VAL A 11 -7.86 9.21 -2.54
C VAL A 11 -8.42 10.42 -3.26
N GLY A 12 -9.63 10.27 -3.80
CA GLY A 12 -10.37 11.33 -4.47
C GLY A 12 -11.88 11.15 -4.27
N ASP A 13 -12.61 12.26 -4.34
CA ASP A 13 -14.07 12.30 -4.25
C ASP A 13 -14.76 12.41 -5.62
N GLY A 14 -13.99 12.57 -6.70
CA GLY A 14 -14.54 12.71 -8.05
C GLY A 14 -14.90 14.14 -8.45
N SER A 15 -14.69 15.11 -7.55
CA SER A 15 -15.04 16.53 -7.76
C SER A 15 -14.42 17.15 -9.00
N SER A 16 -13.24 16.68 -9.40
CA SER A 16 -12.51 17.18 -10.58
C SER A 16 -12.87 16.47 -11.89
N GLY A 17 -13.86 15.58 -11.89
CA GLY A 17 -14.14 14.67 -13.01
C GLY A 17 -13.17 13.50 -13.09
N SER A 18 -12.43 13.22 -12.01
CA SER A 18 -11.42 12.16 -11.93
C SER A 18 -11.99 10.74 -12.04
N GLY A 19 -13.30 10.56 -11.85
CA GLY A 19 -13.94 9.25 -11.74
C GLY A 19 -13.70 8.56 -10.40
N CYS A 20 -12.99 9.19 -9.47
CA CYS A 20 -12.84 8.68 -8.10
C CYS A 20 -14.17 8.72 -7.34
N TRP A 21 -14.31 7.82 -6.38
CA TRP A 21 -15.40 7.89 -5.40
C TRP A 21 -15.04 7.06 -4.16
N PHE A 22 -15.63 7.40 -3.02
CA PHE A 22 -15.61 6.59 -1.80
C PHE A 22 -16.96 6.64 -1.09
N ARG A 23 -17.27 5.63 -0.29
CA ARG A 23 -18.55 5.50 0.41
C ARG A 23 -18.44 5.89 1.87
N LEU A 24 -19.20 6.89 2.28
CA LEU A 24 -19.36 7.30 3.69
C LEU A 24 -20.77 7.02 4.19
N ASP A 25 -21.29 5.83 3.91
CA ASP A 25 -22.70 5.48 4.14
C ASP A 25 -23.07 5.52 5.63
N THR A 26 -22.15 5.12 6.50
CA THR A 26 -22.38 5.04 7.96
C THR A 26 -21.84 6.26 8.71
N VAL A 27 -22.41 6.56 9.88
CA VAL A 27 -21.88 7.58 10.80
C VAL A 27 -20.43 7.26 11.19
N TYR A 28 -20.12 5.97 11.35
CA TYR A 28 -18.78 5.48 11.63
C TYR A 28 -17.80 5.84 10.50
N HIS A 29 -18.14 5.55 9.24
CA HIS A 29 -17.29 5.89 8.09
C HIS A 29 -17.09 7.41 7.96
N ARG A 30 -18.13 8.21 8.17
CA ARG A 30 -18.01 9.69 8.18
C ARG A 30 -17.07 10.19 9.26
N LEU A 31 -17.14 9.62 10.47
CA LEU A 31 -16.24 9.98 11.56
C LEU A 31 -14.80 9.55 11.24
N GLN A 32 -14.62 8.34 10.73
CA GLN A 32 -13.31 7.81 10.33
C GLN A 32 -12.65 8.67 9.27
N ALA A 33 -13.37 9.06 8.20
CA ALA A 33 -12.85 9.95 7.16
C ALA A 33 -12.43 11.31 7.71
N ARG A 34 -13.23 11.92 8.60
CA ARG A 34 -12.87 13.18 9.28
C ARG A 34 -11.59 13.04 10.11
N VAL A 35 -11.45 11.94 10.85
CA VAL A 35 -10.24 11.66 11.63
C VAL A 35 -9.03 11.48 10.71
N MET A 36 -9.16 10.71 9.62
CA MET A 36 -8.06 10.51 8.65
C MET A 36 -7.61 11.83 8.02
N VAL A 37 -8.54 12.63 7.48
CA VAL A 37 -8.24 13.94 6.87
C VAL A 37 -7.62 14.90 7.88
N SER A 38 -8.14 14.95 9.11
CA SER A 38 -7.58 15.79 10.17
C SER A 38 -6.18 15.34 10.60
N CYS A 39 -5.96 14.03 10.79
CA CYS A 39 -4.64 13.47 11.12
C CYS A 39 -3.62 13.66 9.99
N ALA A 40 -4.09 13.61 8.74
CA ALA A 40 -3.30 13.92 7.57
C ALA A 40 -2.92 15.42 7.47
N GLY A 41 -3.48 16.28 8.33
CA GLY A 41 -3.18 17.72 8.37
C GLY A 41 -3.98 18.55 7.38
N MET A 42 -5.06 17.99 6.82
CA MET A 42 -5.94 18.66 5.86
C MET A 42 -7.19 19.20 6.55
N ASP A 43 -7.80 20.22 5.95
CA ASP A 43 -9.07 20.75 6.41
C ASP A 43 -10.21 19.81 6.05
N THR A 44 -10.96 19.35 7.06
CA THR A 44 -12.12 18.47 6.88
C THR A 44 -13.22 19.00 5.95
N ARG A 45 -13.22 20.31 5.62
CA ARG A 45 -14.11 20.90 4.62
C ARG A 45 -13.89 20.33 3.22
N CYS A 46 -12.69 19.84 2.89
CA CYS A 46 -12.41 19.21 1.58
C CYS A 46 -13.17 17.88 1.38
N LEU A 47 -13.75 17.30 2.44
CA LEU A 47 -14.62 16.11 2.31
C LEU A 47 -15.99 16.43 1.70
N LYS A 48 -16.33 17.71 1.51
CA LYS A 48 -17.57 18.11 0.85
C LYS A 48 -17.42 18.21 -0.67
N ASP A 49 -16.28 18.72 -1.11
CA ASP A 49 -15.93 18.97 -2.50
C ASP A 49 -14.43 19.35 -2.59
N GLY A 50 -13.83 19.11 -3.75
CA GLY A 50 -12.45 19.46 -4.08
C GLY A 50 -11.38 18.57 -3.45
N LEU A 51 -11.72 17.37 -2.97
CA LEU A 51 -10.73 16.48 -2.34
C LEU A 51 -9.63 16.10 -3.32
N ASP A 52 -9.97 15.80 -4.57
CA ASP A 52 -9.04 15.36 -5.64
C ASP A 52 -7.76 16.23 -5.72
N GLU A 53 -7.94 17.54 -5.89
CA GLU A 53 -6.83 18.48 -6.07
C GLU A 53 -6.14 18.81 -4.75
N VAL A 54 -6.91 19.02 -3.68
CA VAL A 54 -6.36 19.36 -2.36
C VAL A 54 -5.50 18.22 -1.82
N TYR A 55 -5.93 16.97 -2.02
CA TYR A 55 -5.23 15.77 -1.55
C TYR A 55 -3.87 15.61 -2.25
N THR A 56 -3.85 15.73 -3.58
CA THR A 56 -2.64 15.52 -4.38
C THR A 56 -1.62 16.64 -4.20
N ALA A 57 -2.07 17.90 -4.14
CA ALA A 57 -1.19 19.03 -3.83
C ALA A 57 -0.62 18.94 -2.41
N HIS A 58 -1.44 18.53 -1.44
CA HIS A 58 -0.99 18.32 -0.07
C HIS A 58 0.05 17.20 0.03
N LEU A 59 -0.17 16.07 -0.63
CA LEU A 59 0.79 14.96 -0.71
C LEU A 59 2.13 15.41 -1.30
N ALA A 60 2.13 16.15 -2.41
CA ALA A 60 3.37 16.64 -3.02
C ALA A 60 4.17 17.53 -2.04
N ASN A 61 3.48 18.44 -1.35
CA ASN A 61 4.09 19.30 -0.32
C ASN A 61 4.57 18.50 0.91
N LEU A 62 3.93 17.38 1.27
CA LEU A 62 4.43 16.50 2.32
C LEU A 62 5.76 15.83 1.90
N VAL A 63 5.86 15.36 0.64
CA VAL A 63 7.10 14.74 0.13
C VAL A 63 8.22 15.76 0.09
N GLU A 64 7.98 16.93 -0.50
CA GLU A 64 8.94 18.04 -0.58
C GLU A 64 9.48 18.47 0.81
N LYS A 65 8.62 18.42 1.83
CA LYS A 65 8.98 18.78 3.23
C LYS A 65 9.34 17.58 4.09
N SER A 66 9.73 16.46 3.48
CA SER A 66 10.18 15.26 4.18
C SER A 66 11.62 14.91 3.82
N SER A 67 12.13 13.87 4.44
CA SER A 67 13.41 13.25 4.11
C SER A 67 13.32 12.22 2.98
N LEU A 68 12.14 12.06 2.35
CA LEU A 68 11.88 11.14 1.25
C LEU A 68 11.99 11.88 -0.09
N ASP A 69 12.40 11.15 -1.13
CA ASP A 69 12.59 11.71 -2.48
C ASP A 69 11.38 11.46 -3.39
N ALA A 70 10.66 10.35 -3.19
CA ALA A 70 9.47 10.01 -3.95
C ALA A 70 8.53 9.07 -3.17
N ILE A 71 7.31 8.91 -3.68
CA ILE A 71 6.33 7.96 -3.15
C ILE A 71 5.70 7.13 -4.28
N VAL A 72 5.38 5.88 -3.99
CA VAL A 72 4.56 5.02 -4.85
C VAL A 72 3.09 5.27 -4.52
N LEU A 73 2.39 5.85 -5.48
CA LEU A 73 1.03 6.35 -5.34
C LEU A 73 0.04 5.30 -5.86
N LEU A 74 -0.81 4.77 -4.96
CA LEU A 74 -1.62 3.59 -5.21
C LEU A 74 -3.02 3.97 -5.72
N ALA A 75 -3.38 3.47 -6.91
CA ALA A 75 -4.76 3.39 -7.36
C ALA A 75 -5.52 2.28 -6.61
N GLN A 76 -6.83 2.17 -6.86
CA GLN A 76 -7.71 1.20 -6.22
C GLN A 76 -8.79 0.76 -7.20
N ASP A 77 -8.81 -0.52 -7.54
CA ASP A 77 -9.88 -1.13 -8.31
C ASP A 77 -11.06 -1.59 -7.41
N ILE A 78 -12.11 -2.11 -8.03
CA ILE A 78 -13.29 -2.68 -7.38
C ILE A 78 -13.35 -4.22 -7.50
N PRO A 79 -14.21 -4.89 -6.71
CA PRO A 79 -14.44 -6.32 -6.86
C PRO A 79 -15.16 -6.68 -8.17
N TYR A 80 -14.87 -7.86 -8.72
CA TYR A 80 -15.55 -8.44 -9.88
C TYR A 80 -16.05 -9.85 -9.58
N ASP A 81 -17.19 -10.23 -10.15
CA ASP A 81 -17.72 -11.58 -10.00
C ASP A 81 -16.97 -12.60 -10.89
N ALA A 82 -17.32 -13.88 -10.77
CA ALA A 82 -16.69 -14.94 -11.54
C ALA A 82 -16.82 -14.78 -13.08
N SER A 83 -17.82 -14.02 -13.55
CA SER A 83 -18.05 -13.70 -14.98
C SER A 83 -17.33 -12.43 -15.46
N GLY A 84 -16.58 -11.79 -14.57
CA GLY A 84 -15.91 -10.52 -14.81
C GLY A 84 -16.85 -9.32 -14.83
N LYS A 85 -18.02 -9.41 -14.17
CA LYS A 85 -18.91 -8.27 -13.99
C LYS A 85 -18.49 -7.47 -12.75
N ALA A 86 -18.38 -6.16 -12.89
CA ALA A 86 -18.06 -5.24 -11.80
C ALA A 86 -19.12 -5.28 -10.68
N MET A 87 -18.66 -5.23 -9.42
CA MET A 87 -19.48 -5.18 -8.20
C MET A 87 -19.15 -3.93 -7.37
N PRO A 88 -19.39 -2.70 -7.90
CA PRO A 88 -19.05 -1.46 -7.21
C PRO A 88 -19.75 -1.30 -5.85
N GLU A 89 -20.90 -1.94 -5.66
CA GLU A 89 -21.64 -2.01 -4.39
C GLU A 89 -20.91 -2.72 -3.26
N ARG A 90 -19.88 -3.51 -3.60
CA ARG A 90 -19.06 -4.26 -2.64
C ARG A 90 -17.74 -3.54 -2.32
N ALA A 91 -17.40 -2.47 -3.04
CA ALA A 91 -16.18 -1.70 -2.81
C ALA A 91 -16.40 -0.52 -1.85
N GLY A 92 -15.37 -0.21 -1.06
CA GLY A 92 -15.37 0.98 -0.20
C GLY A 92 -15.06 2.27 -0.96
N PHE A 93 -14.19 2.19 -1.96
CA PHE A 93 -13.79 3.31 -2.82
C PHE A 93 -13.16 2.80 -4.12
N TYR A 94 -12.97 3.71 -5.08
CA TYR A 94 -12.38 3.46 -6.38
C TYR A 94 -11.53 4.67 -6.80
N VAL A 95 -10.38 4.38 -7.40
CA VAL A 95 -9.47 5.38 -7.97
C VAL A 95 -9.01 4.86 -9.33
N PRO A 96 -9.46 5.46 -10.45
CA PRO A 96 -9.08 5.03 -11.78
C PRO A 96 -7.59 5.17 -12.07
N ASN A 97 -7.06 4.26 -12.89
CA ASN A 97 -5.66 4.33 -13.34
C ASN A 97 -5.42 5.59 -14.19
N GLU A 98 -6.40 6.05 -14.98
CA GLU A 98 -6.31 7.30 -15.76
C GLU A 98 -6.06 8.51 -14.86
N TYR A 99 -6.79 8.58 -13.74
CA TYR A 99 -6.58 9.66 -12.77
C TYR A 99 -5.21 9.55 -12.11
N LEU A 100 -4.79 8.34 -11.72
CA LEU A 100 -3.44 8.12 -11.17
C LEU A 100 -2.36 8.66 -12.11
N PHE A 101 -2.39 8.29 -13.40
CA PHE A 101 -1.42 8.79 -14.38
C PHE A 101 -1.51 10.31 -14.57
N SER A 102 -2.71 10.89 -14.56
CA SER A 102 -2.89 12.35 -14.63
C SER A 102 -2.22 13.08 -13.46
N VAL A 103 -2.27 12.50 -12.26
CA VAL A 103 -1.66 13.06 -11.04
C VAL A 103 -0.14 12.90 -11.08
N VAL A 104 0.35 11.72 -11.47
CA VAL A 104 1.79 11.45 -11.61
C VAL A 104 2.44 12.42 -12.60
N ASN A 105 1.80 12.64 -13.75
CA ASN A 105 2.31 13.56 -14.78
C ASN A 105 2.35 15.03 -14.32
N ARG A 106 1.52 15.41 -13.33
CA ARG A 106 1.51 16.76 -12.75
C ARG A 106 2.69 16.99 -11.80
N TYR A 107 3.23 15.94 -11.18
CA TYR A 107 4.31 16.00 -10.19
C TYR A 107 5.47 15.06 -10.57
N PRO A 108 6.15 15.33 -11.69
CA PRO A 108 7.21 14.44 -12.20
C PRO A 108 8.34 14.29 -11.17
N GLY A 109 8.79 13.05 -10.98
CA GLY A 109 9.87 12.70 -10.03
C GLY A 109 9.42 12.55 -8.58
N VAL A 110 8.24 13.05 -8.20
CA VAL A 110 7.69 12.94 -6.84
C VAL A 110 6.83 11.69 -6.69
N PHE A 111 5.99 11.39 -7.68
CA PHE A 111 5.06 10.28 -7.65
C PHE A 111 5.44 9.19 -8.65
N ILE A 112 5.32 7.94 -8.21
CA ILE A 112 5.53 6.73 -9.02
C ILE A 112 4.18 6.00 -9.09
N PRO A 113 3.66 5.67 -10.28
CA PRO A 113 2.33 5.07 -10.39
C PRO A 113 2.33 3.62 -9.90
N ALA A 114 1.38 3.28 -9.04
CA ALA A 114 0.99 1.89 -8.80
C ALA A 114 -0.47 1.69 -9.21
N VAL A 115 -0.67 1.05 -10.36
CA VAL A 115 -1.99 0.79 -10.92
C VAL A 115 -2.73 -0.27 -10.11
N SER A 116 -4.05 -0.34 -10.24
CA SER A 116 -4.85 -1.42 -9.66
C SER A 116 -5.74 -2.01 -10.74
N ILE A 117 -5.58 -3.30 -10.99
CA ILE A 117 -6.29 -4.02 -12.06
C ILE A 117 -6.67 -5.39 -11.51
N HIS A 118 -7.97 -5.60 -11.30
CA HIS A 118 -8.49 -6.88 -10.87
C HIS A 118 -8.33 -7.92 -12.02
N PRO A 119 -7.62 -9.05 -11.83
CA PRO A 119 -7.31 -9.98 -12.91
C PRO A 119 -8.54 -10.72 -13.45
N GLY A 120 -9.63 -10.76 -12.68
CA GLY A 120 -10.95 -11.27 -13.10
C GLY A 120 -11.77 -10.33 -13.98
N ARG A 121 -11.28 -9.12 -14.31
CA ARG A 121 -11.94 -8.23 -15.27
C ARG A 121 -11.97 -8.83 -16.66
N ARG A 122 -12.98 -8.46 -17.46
CA ARG A 122 -13.05 -8.89 -18.87
C ARG A 122 -11.91 -8.32 -19.70
N ASP A 123 -11.52 -7.08 -19.39
CA ASP A 123 -10.45 -6.32 -20.05
C ASP A 123 -9.12 -6.39 -19.29
N ALA A 124 -8.94 -7.34 -18.36
CA ALA A 124 -7.80 -7.33 -17.43
C ALA A 124 -6.44 -7.27 -18.12
N LEU A 125 -6.23 -8.07 -19.17
CA LEU A 125 -4.96 -8.12 -19.90
C LEU A 125 -4.77 -6.88 -20.77
N GLU A 126 -5.84 -6.36 -21.37
CA GLU A 126 -5.80 -5.16 -22.22
C GLU A 126 -5.49 -3.91 -21.38
N GLU A 127 -6.09 -3.81 -20.20
CA GLU A 127 -5.80 -2.74 -19.24
C GLU A 127 -4.40 -2.87 -18.65
N LEU A 128 -3.92 -4.10 -18.43
CA LEU A 128 -2.54 -4.34 -18.00
C LEU A 128 -1.53 -3.90 -19.06
N ASP A 129 -1.75 -4.26 -20.33
CA ASP A 129 -0.91 -3.83 -21.45
C ASP A 129 -0.89 -2.29 -21.55
N ARG A 130 -2.06 -1.64 -21.48
CA ARG A 130 -2.16 -0.18 -21.50
C ARG A 130 -1.37 0.47 -20.36
N CYS A 131 -1.42 -0.11 -19.16
CA CYS A 131 -0.70 0.42 -18.00
C CYS A 131 0.82 0.20 -18.09
N ILE A 132 1.25 -0.94 -18.65
CA ILE A 132 2.66 -1.22 -18.94
C ILE A 132 3.19 -0.21 -19.95
N ASP A 133 2.47 0.01 -21.06
CA ASP A 133 2.83 0.98 -22.10
C ASP A 133 2.88 2.41 -21.57
N ALA A 134 2.05 2.73 -20.58
CA ALA A 134 2.06 4.01 -19.87
C ALA A 134 3.16 4.11 -18.80
N GLY A 135 3.98 3.07 -18.63
CA GLY A 135 5.13 3.06 -17.73
C GLY A 135 4.78 2.82 -16.26
N ALA A 136 3.75 2.02 -15.95
CA ALA A 136 3.48 1.61 -14.57
C ALA A 136 4.44 0.50 -14.11
N PRO A 137 5.30 0.74 -13.11
CA PRO A 137 6.20 -0.31 -12.61
C PRO A 137 5.59 -1.18 -11.50
N VAL A 138 4.46 -0.74 -10.92
CA VAL A 138 3.86 -1.39 -9.75
C VAL A 138 2.37 -1.62 -9.99
N LEU A 139 1.89 -2.77 -9.53
CA LEU A 139 0.47 -3.07 -9.43
C LEU A 139 0.10 -3.35 -7.96
N LYS A 140 -0.90 -2.63 -7.44
CA LYS A 140 -1.42 -2.77 -6.08
C LYS A 140 -2.74 -3.54 -6.10
N LEU A 141 -2.82 -4.56 -5.24
CA LEU A 141 -4.06 -5.30 -5.01
C LEU A 141 -4.30 -5.56 -3.52
N LEU A 142 -5.59 -5.59 -3.16
CA LEU A 142 -6.08 -5.99 -1.85
C LEU A 142 -6.95 -7.23 -2.02
N PRO A 143 -6.38 -8.45 -2.11
CA PRO A 143 -7.09 -9.65 -2.56
C PRO A 143 -8.31 -9.98 -1.68
N ASN A 144 -8.23 -9.79 -0.37
CA ASN A 144 -9.33 -9.97 0.57
C ASN A 144 -10.49 -8.97 0.40
N CYS A 145 -10.21 -7.74 -0.03
CA CYS A 145 -11.24 -6.74 -0.34
C CYS A 145 -11.82 -6.91 -1.75
N LEU A 146 -10.98 -7.33 -2.69
CA LEU A 146 -11.35 -7.47 -4.10
C LEU A 146 -11.95 -8.84 -4.43
N GLY A 147 -11.78 -9.84 -3.55
CA GLY A 147 -12.24 -11.20 -3.78
C GLY A 147 -11.36 -11.98 -4.76
N ILE A 148 -10.05 -11.69 -4.77
CA ILE A 148 -9.09 -12.30 -5.70
C ILE A 148 -8.35 -13.45 -5.02
N ASP A 149 -8.56 -14.67 -5.48
CA ASP A 149 -7.68 -15.79 -5.17
C ASP A 149 -6.59 -15.90 -6.25
N TYR A 150 -5.37 -15.50 -5.91
CA TYR A 150 -4.25 -15.51 -6.85
C TYR A 150 -3.90 -16.89 -7.39
N SER A 151 -4.29 -17.96 -6.68
CA SER A 151 -4.02 -19.35 -7.08
C SER A 151 -4.94 -19.85 -8.19
N GLU A 152 -5.99 -19.09 -8.56
CA GLU A 152 -6.86 -19.46 -9.65
C GLU A 152 -6.09 -19.53 -10.98
N LYS A 153 -6.09 -20.71 -11.62
CA LYS A 153 -5.33 -20.96 -12.86
C LYS A 153 -5.64 -19.97 -13.98
N ARG A 154 -6.85 -19.41 -14.02
CA ARG A 154 -7.25 -18.41 -15.03
C ARG A 154 -6.47 -17.09 -14.93
N TYR A 155 -5.88 -16.77 -13.78
CA TYR A 155 -5.07 -15.56 -13.60
C TYR A 155 -3.60 -15.78 -13.95
N ARG A 156 -3.17 -17.01 -14.24
CA ARG A 156 -1.78 -17.30 -14.60
C ARG A 156 -1.26 -16.44 -15.78
N PRO A 157 -2.01 -16.25 -16.89
CA PRO A 157 -1.56 -15.36 -17.97
C PRO A 157 -1.35 -13.91 -17.54
N PHE A 158 -2.11 -13.42 -16.55
CA PHE A 158 -1.95 -12.08 -16.01
C PHE A 158 -0.64 -11.95 -15.22
N TRP A 159 -0.30 -12.94 -14.40
CA TRP A 159 0.97 -12.97 -13.68
C TRP A 159 2.17 -13.18 -14.59
N GLU A 160 2.06 -14.01 -15.63
CA GLU A 160 3.13 -14.18 -16.63
C GLU A 160 3.41 -12.87 -17.35
N LYS A 161 2.37 -12.14 -17.80
CA LYS A 161 2.52 -10.82 -18.42
C LYS A 161 3.16 -9.80 -17.49
N MET A 162 2.77 -9.78 -16.21
CA MET A 162 3.44 -8.93 -15.21
C MET A 162 4.93 -9.27 -15.06
N ALA A 163 5.28 -10.55 -15.04
CA ALA A 163 6.67 -10.99 -14.91
C ALA A 163 7.49 -10.64 -16.15
N GLU A 164 6.93 -10.81 -17.35
CA GLU A 164 7.55 -10.41 -18.63
C GLU A 164 7.84 -8.91 -18.68
N ALA A 165 6.96 -8.10 -18.09
CA ALA A 165 7.10 -6.65 -18.00
C ALA A 165 7.88 -6.16 -16.76
N SER A 166 8.53 -7.06 -16.01
CA SER A 166 9.25 -6.75 -14.76
C SER A 166 8.42 -6.00 -13.71
N MET A 167 7.08 -6.06 -13.78
CA MET A 167 6.22 -5.35 -12.85
C MET A 167 6.32 -5.94 -11.44
N ILE A 168 6.19 -5.05 -10.45
CA ILE A 168 6.17 -5.42 -9.04
C ILE A 168 4.72 -5.51 -8.57
N LEU A 169 4.35 -6.64 -7.95
CA LEU A 169 3.07 -6.78 -7.26
C LEU A 169 3.21 -6.34 -5.80
N LEU A 170 2.60 -5.22 -5.43
CA LEU A 170 2.37 -4.85 -4.04
C LEU A 170 1.02 -5.43 -3.60
N SER A 171 1.03 -6.48 -2.78
CA SER A 171 -0.20 -7.17 -2.38
C SER A 171 -0.49 -7.01 -0.90
N HIS A 172 -1.74 -6.71 -0.56
CA HIS A 172 -2.18 -6.68 0.84
C HIS A 172 -2.07 -8.05 1.49
N THR A 173 -1.48 -8.10 2.69
CA THR A 173 -1.42 -9.32 3.50
C THR A 173 -1.82 -9.04 4.94
N GLY A 174 -2.39 -10.06 5.59
CA GLY A 174 -2.94 -9.93 6.94
C GLY A 174 -4.26 -9.16 7.01
N GLY A 175 -4.74 -8.93 8.24
CA GLY A 175 -6.08 -8.40 8.46
C GLY A 175 -6.33 -7.03 7.81
N GLU A 176 -7.56 -6.76 7.42
CA GLU A 176 -8.04 -5.46 6.92
C GLU A 176 -9.24 -5.00 7.75
N LYS A 177 -9.32 -3.70 8.04
CA LYS A 177 -10.31 -3.11 8.95
C LYS A 177 -10.93 -1.80 8.47
N THR A 178 -10.31 -1.17 7.49
CA THR A 178 -10.73 0.11 6.92
C THR A 178 -11.64 -0.07 5.72
N LEU A 179 -11.55 -1.22 5.04
CA LEU A 179 -12.32 -1.52 3.83
C LEU A 179 -13.23 -2.73 4.01
N PRO A 180 -14.34 -2.81 3.26
CA PRO A 180 -15.15 -4.02 3.17
C PRO A 180 -14.29 -5.22 2.75
N VAL A 181 -14.38 -6.30 3.51
CA VAL A 181 -13.66 -7.57 3.24
C VAL A 181 -14.63 -8.55 2.60
N MET A 182 -14.29 -9.02 1.40
CA MET A 182 -15.01 -10.06 0.68
C MET A 182 -14.73 -11.44 1.26
N ASP A 183 -13.45 -11.77 1.45
CA ASP A 183 -13.01 -13.02 2.06
C ASP A 183 -11.70 -12.82 2.84
N PRO A 184 -11.71 -12.89 4.19
CA PRO A 184 -10.51 -12.71 5.01
C PRO A 184 -9.38 -13.71 4.73
N ARG A 185 -9.68 -14.89 4.18
CA ARG A 185 -8.68 -15.94 3.90
C ARG A 185 -7.73 -15.54 2.79
N LEU A 186 -8.19 -14.68 1.87
CA LEU A 186 -7.40 -14.21 0.74
C LEU A 186 -6.26 -13.26 1.13
N ALA A 187 -6.15 -12.90 2.42
CA ALA A 187 -5.04 -12.13 2.97
C ALA A 187 -3.84 -13.01 3.42
N ASP A 188 -3.94 -14.33 3.27
CA ASP A 188 -2.84 -15.25 3.59
C ASP A 188 -1.70 -15.10 2.56
N PRO A 189 -0.47 -14.75 2.98
CA PRO A 189 0.67 -14.63 2.06
C PRO A 189 0.98 -15.93 1.31
N ALA A 190 0.54 -17.11 1.75
CA ALA A 190 0.73 -18.36 1.01
C ALA A 190 0.17 -18.30 -0.42
N LEU A 191 -0.88 -17.50 -0.66
CA LEU A 191 -1.45 -17.30 -2.00
C LEU A 191 -0.50 -16.52 -2.95
N LEU A 192 0.49 -15.80 -2.40
CA LEU A 192 1.50 -15.10 -3.19
C LEU A 192 2.45 -16.04 -3.92
N ARG A 193 2.46 -17.34 -3.61
CA ARG A 193 3.20 -18.35 -4.37
C ARG A 193 2.83 -18.34 -5.84
N ALA A 194 1.55 -18.16 -6.18
CA ALA A 194 1.10 -18.17 -7.57
C ALA A 194 1.77 -17.09 -8.44
N PRO A 195 1.77 -15.79 -8.06
CA PRO A 195 2.54 -14.79 -8.81
C PRO A 195 4.06 -14.98 -8.68
N LEU A 196 4.57 -15.38 -7.50
CA LEU A 196 6.01 -15.63 -7.30
C LEU A 196 6.56 -16.74 -8.20
N ASP A 197 5.82 -17.83 -8.39
CA ASP A 197 6.13 -18.97 -9.26
C ASP A 197 6.16 -18.56 -10.75
N CYS A 198 5.41 -17.51 -11.11
CA CYS A 198 5.46 -16.93 -12.46
C CYS A 198 6.67 -15.97 -12.66
N GLY A 199 7.44 -15.69 -11.60
CA GLY A 199 8.60 -14.79 -11.65
C GLY A 199 8.30 -13.34 -11.25
N VAL A 200 7.05 -13.01 -10.87
CA VAL A 200 6.66 -11.66 -10.46
C VAL A 200 7.38 -11.28 -9.17
N THR A 201 8.05 -10.12 -9.12
CA THR A 201 8.57 -9.58 -7.85
C THR A 201 7.40 -9.16 -6.97
N VAL A 202 7.32 -9.70 -5.76
CA VAL A 202 6.18 -9.46 -4.85
C VAL A 202 6.61 -8.73 -3.59
N ILE A 203 5.83 -7.73 -3.18
CA ILE A 203 5.91 -7.05 -1.89
C ILE A 203 4.64 -7.37 -1.09
N ALA A 204 4.78 -8.14 -0.01
CA ALA A 204 3.72 -8.41 0.95
C ALA A 204 3.52 -7.20 1.89
N ALA A 205 2.44 -6.46 1.71
CA ALA A 205 2.18 -5.26 2.50
C ALA A 205 1.91 -5.58 3.97
N HIS A 206 2.32 -4.68 4.87
CA HIS A 206 2.20 -4.80 6.32
C HIS A 206 2.93 -6.02 6.93
N ALA A 207 3.85 -6.62 6.18
CA ALA A 207 4.60 -7.82 6.55
C ALA A 207 3.73 -8.96 7.10
N ALA A 208 2.55 -9.18 6.51
CA ALA A 208 1.62 -10.26 6.83
C ALA A 208 1.15 -10.30 8.30
N GLY A 209 1.25 -9.16 8.98
CA GLY A 209 0.85 -8.99 10.36
C GLY A 209 -0.67 -8.90 10.55
N ARG A 210 -1.13 -9.31 11.74
CA ARG A 210 -2.51 -9.07 12.17
C ARG A 210 -2.85 -7.58 12.31
N SER A 211 -4.07 -7.20 11.96
CA SER A 211 -4.63 -5.85 12.19
C SER A 211 -5.58 -5.82 13.41
N GLY A 212 -6.15 -6.97 13.74
CA GLY A 212 -6.98 -7.21 14.92
C GLY A 212 -6.29 -8.03 15.99
N LEU A 213 -6.90 -8.00 17.18
CA LEU A 213 -6.46 -8.86 18.28
C LEU A 213 -6.67 -10.34 17.94
N PHE A 214 -7.73 -10.64 17.19
CA PHE A 214 -8.17 -11.99 16.80
C PHE A 214 -7.88 -12.34 15.34
N ASP A 215 -7.27 -11.45 14.57
CA ASP A 215 -6.89 -11.78 13.20
C ASP A 215 -5.69 -12.75 13.22
N ALA A 216 -5.62 -13.58 12.19
CA ALA A 216 -4.47 -14.44 11.96
C ALA A 216 -3.17 -13.61 11.80
N ASP A 217 -2.08 -14.14 12.35
CA ASP A 217 -0.72 -13.60 12.21
C ASP A 217 0.05 -14.51 11.27
N TYR A 218 0.20 -14.08 10.02
CA TYR A 218 0.85 -14.86 8.96
C TYR A 218 2.34 -14.52 8.81
N THR A 219 2.94 -13.82 9.77
CA THR A 219 4.33 -13.37 9.66
C THR A 219 5.30 -14.55 9.47
N ASN A 220 5.03 -15.71 10.08
CA ASN A 220 5.89 -16.88 9.90
C ASN A 220 5.81 -17.44 8.47
N SER A 221 4.60 -17.52 7.90
CA SER A 221 4.41 -17.92 6.50
C SER A 221 5.15 -16.99 5.54
N LEU A 222 5.16 -15.68 5.83
CA LEU A 222 5.95 -14.71 5.07
C LEU A 222 7.47 -14.97 5.18
N LEU A 223 7.97 -15.31 6.38
CA LEU A 223 9.39 -15.64 6.55
C LEU A 223 9.77 -16.91 5.78
N ASP A 224 8.87 -17.88 5.65
CA ASP A 224 9.08 -19.06 4.81
C ASP A 224 9.18 -18.66 3.34
N LEU A 225 8.29 -17.79 2.84
CA LEU A 225 8.38 -17.26 1.48
C LEU A 225 9.69 -16.52 1.20
N PHE A 226 10.25 -15.77 2.17
CA PHE A 226 11.55 -15.13 1.99
C PHE A 226 12.71 -16.12 1.78
N ARG A 227 12.61 -17.32 2.35
CA ARG A 227 13.61 -18.38 2.18
C ARG A 227 13.45 -19.09 0.84
N GLU A 228 12.22 -19.20 0.37
CA GLU A 228 11.87 -19.93 -0.85
C GLU A 228 12.01 -19.08 -2.11
N TYR A 229 11.70 -17.78 -2.02
CA TYR A 229 11.66 -16.87 -3.18
C TYR A 229 12.56 -15.65 -2.94
N PRO A 230 13.69 -15.51 -3.67
CA PRO A 230 14.61 -14.38 -3.51
C PRO A 230 14.01 -13.02 -3.94
N HIS A 231 12.97 -13.06 -4.76
CA HIS A 231 12.19 -11.91 -5.24
C HIS A 231 10.90 -11.66 -4.44
N CYS A 232 10.76 -12.27 -3.25
CA CYS A 232 9.73 -11.94 -2.28
C CYS A 232 10.24 -10.93 -1.24
N TYR A 233 9.48 -9.86 -1.06
CA TYR A 233 9.74 -8.76 -0.14
C TYR A 233 8.50 -8.48 0.71
N ALA A 234 8.62 -7.61 1.71
CA ALA A 234 7.50 -7.04 2.42
C ALA A 234 7.71 -5.56 2.66
N ASP A 235 6.64 -4.80 2.89
CA ASP A 235 6.78 -3.44 3.41
C ASP A 235 6.54 -3.38 4.93
N ASN A 236 6.95 -2.27 5.54
CA ASN A 236 6.70 -1.97 6.95
C ASN A 236 5.56 -0.98 7.18
N SER A 237 4.57 -0.94 6.29
CA SER A 237 3.49 0.03 6.33
C SER A 237 2.48 -0.24 7.45
N ALA A 238 1.95 0.85 8.01
CA ALA A 238 1.13 0.87 9.23
C ALA A 238 1.70 0.19 10.48
N LEU A 239 2.95 -0.27 10.50
CA LEU A 239 3.55 -0.90 11.68
C LEU A 239 3.82 0.07 12.84
N CYS A 240 3.80 1.38 12.56
CA CYS A 240 3.78 2.43 13.59
C CYS A 240 2.43 2.59 14.31
N SER A 241 1.40 1.86 13.89
CA SER A 241 0.08 1.85 14.54
C SER A 241 0.04 0.92 15.75
N LEU A 242 -0.91 1.15 16.65
CA LEU A 242 -1.12 0.29 17.81
C LEU A 242 -1.46 -1.16 17.42
N ASN A 243 -2.23 -1.30 16.34
CA ASN A 243 -2.80 -2.57 15.91
C ASN A 243 -1.76 -3.51 15.29
N ARG A 244 -0.87 -2.98 14.45
CA ARG A 244 0.09 -3.79 13.67
C ARG A 244 1.49 -3.83 14.27
N ALA A 245 1.82 -3.00 15.26
CA ALA A 245 3.16 -2.95 15.85
C ALA A 245 3.68 -4.29 16.41
N ARG A 246 2.78 -5.24 16.73
CA ARG A 246 3.13 -6.59 17.22
C ARG A 246 3.95 -7.41 16.22
N THR A 247 3.95 -7.02 14.95
CA THR A 247 4.78 -7.64 13.90
C THR A 247 6.24 -7.20 13.98
N LEU A 248 6.51 -6.00 14.52
CA LEU A 248 7.85 -5.39 14.56
C LEU A 248 8.93 -6.32 15.13
N PRO A 249 8.74 -6.99 16.29
CA PRO A 249 9.79 -7.86 16.84
C PRO A 249 10.22 -9.00 15.91
N LYS A 250 9.33 -9.49 15.04
CA LYS A 250 9.65 -10.55 14.07
C LYS A 250 10.44 -9.99 12.88
N ILE A 251 10.02 -8.85 12.34
CA ILE A 251 10.63 -8.29 11.12
C ILE A 251 11.92 -7.49 11.38
N LEU A 252 12.15 -7.06 12.63
CA LEU A 252 13.40 -6.39 13.03
C LEU A 252 14.57 -7.37 13.18
N LYS A 253 14.33 -8.69 13.05
CA LYS A 253 15.39 -9.68 13.04
C LYS A 253 16.24 -9.54 11.77
N ALA A 254 17.52 -9.86 11.89
CA ALA A 254 18.49 -9.75 10.79
C ALA A 254 18.12 -10.60 9.56
N GLU A 255 17.39 -11.71 9.73
CA GLU A 255 16.93 -12.56 8.62
C GLU A 255 15.89 -11.86 7.71
N ALA A 256 15.03 -11.02 8.29
CA ALA A 256 13.92 -10.38 7.58
C ALA A 256 14.31 -9.01 7.03
N MET A 257 15.12 -8.24 7.76
CA MET A 257 15.47 -6.85 7.44
C MET A 257 15.94 -6.61 5.98
N PRO A 258 16.75 -7.50 5.36
CA PRO A 258 17.17 -7.33 3.97
C PRO A 258 16.03 -7.41 2.93
N ARG A 259 14.84 -7.87 3.35
CA ARG A 259 13.62 -7.99 2.52
C ARG A 259 12.54 -6.96 2.84
N ILE A 260 12.76 -6.07 3.81
CA ILE A 260 11.75 -5.08 4.24
C ILE A 260 11.91 -3.76 3.50
N ILE A 261 10.84 -3.23 2.93
CA ILE A 261 10.79 -1.96 2.21
C ILE A 261 10.03 -0.93 3.05
N HIS A 262 10.43 0.34 2.97
CA HIS A 262 9.70 1.42 3.60
C HIS A 262 8.37 1.68 2.89
N GLY A 263 7.26 1.66 3.63
CA GLY A 263 5.98 2.21 3.17
C GLY A 263 5.21 2.82 4.34
N SER A 264 4.53 3.96 4.23
CA SER A 264 3.86 4.59 5.39
C SER A 264 2.44 4.10 5.64
N ASP A 265 1.73 3.67 4.58
CA ASP A 265 0.28 3.43 4.56
C ASP A 265 -0.54 4.73 4.64
N TYR A 266 0.00 5.86 4.19
CA TYR A 266 -0.75 7.13 4.16
C TYR A 266 -2.06 6.96 3.37
N PRO A 267 -3.22 7.45 3.86
CA PRO A 267 -3.41 8.41 4.96
C PRO A 267 -3.71 7.78 6.33
N VAL A 268 -3.37 6.51 6.57
CA VAL A 268 -3.56 5.87 7.88
C VAL A 268 -2.77 6.62 8.96
N PRO A 269 -3.40 7.01 10.09
CA PRO A 269 -2.71 7.80 11.11
C PRO A 269 -1.49 7.14 11.75
N VAL A 270 -0.41 7.91 11.84
CA VAL A 270 0.87 7.47 12.43
C VAL A 270 1.09 8.11 13.79
N PHE A 271 1.03 7.28 14.85
CA PHE A 271 1.15 7.73 16.24
C PHE A 271 2.45 7.29 16.94
N GLY A 272 3.00 6.13 16.59
CA GLY A 272 4.20 5.57 17.27
C GLY A 272 3.93 4.94 18.64
N SER A 273 2.69 4.99 19.15
CA SER A 273 2.31 4.40 20.44
C SER A 273 2.42 2.87 20.43
N GLY A 274 2.12 2.22 19.30
CA GLY A 274 2.30 0.79 19.09
C GLY A 274 3.76 0.36 19.28
N PRO A 275 4.72 0.89 18.49
CA PRO A 275 6.14 0.60 18.66
C PRO A 275 6.66 0.85 20.09
N TRP A 276 6.20 1.92 20.74
CA TRP A 276 6.58 2.21 22.13
C TRP A 276 6.08 1.13 23.10
N LEU A 277 4.82 0.70 22.98
CA LEU A 277 4.25 -0.39 23.80
C LEU A 277 4.93 -1.74 23.54
N GLN A 278 5.36 -1.99 22.31
CA GLN A 278 6.15 -3.17 21.95
C GLN A 278 7.62 -3.08 22.40
N ARG A 279 8.01 -1.99 23.07
CA ARG A 279 9.37 -1.73 23.59
C ARG A 279 10.46 -1.69 22.51
N VAL A 280 10.08 -1.50 21.25
CA VAL A 280 11.03 -1.32 20.12
C VAL A 280 11.32 0.15 19.85
N LEU A 281 10.59 1.08 20.46
CA LEU A 281 10.81 2.52 20.37
C LEU A 281 11.06 3.13 21.76
N LYS A 282 12.14 3.89 21.91
CA LYS A 282 12.49 4.59 23.16
C LYS A 282 11.53 5.75 23.42
N TRP A 283 11.21 6.01 24.69
CA TRP A 283 10.32 7.11 25.11
C TRP A 283 10.74 8.49 24.58
N ARG A 284 12.06 8.77 24.59
CA ARG A 284 12.62 10.03 24.06
C ARG A 284 12.27 10.21 22.59
N ASP A 285 12.47 9.16 21.79
CA ASP A 285 12.24 9.20 20.35
C ASP A 285 10.76 9.22 20.01
N PHE A 286 9.92 8.51 20.78
CA PHE A 286 8.45 8.62 20.72
C PHE A 286 7.99 10.07 20.92
N ARG A 287 8.44 10.75 22.00
CA ARG A 287 8.07 12.14 22.26
C ARG A 287 8.59 13.12 21.21
N ARG A 288 9.77 12.86 20.66
CA ARG A 288 10.37 13.66 19.57
C ARG A 288 9.53 13.54 18.31
N CYS A 289 9.26 12.33 17.84
CA CYS A 289 8.54 12.10 16.58
C CYS A 289 7.09 12.57 16.64
N ARG A 290 6.42 12.48 17.81
CA ARG A 290 5.05 12.98 17.98
C ARG A 290 4.89 14.48 17.69
N LYS A 291 5.97 15.26 17.70
CA LYS A 291 5.97 16.70 17.38
C LYS A 291 6.08 16.99 15.87
N ILE A 292 6.39 16.00 15.05
CA ILE A 292 6.56 16.16 13.60
C ILE A 292 5.17 16.25 12.96
N PRO A 293 4.76 17.37 12.36
CA PRO A 293 3.41 17.51 11.80
C PRO A 293 3.23 16.71 10.51
N ASN A 294 4.27 16.66 9.66
CA ASN A 294 4.28 15.90 8.42
C ASN A 294 4.20 14.39 8.74
N MET A 295 3.13 13.72 8.30
CA MET A 295 2.83 12.34 8.71
C MET A 295 3.77 11.31 8.06
N ILE A 296 4.16 11.50 6.81
CA ILE A 296 5.12 10.60 6.14
C ILE A 296 6.53 10.79 6.71
N GLU A 297 6.94 12.04 7.02
CA GLU A 297 8.20 12.30 7.72
C GLU A 297 8.19 11.73 9.14
N ARG A 298 7.05 11.83 9.84
CA ARG A 298 6.88 11.24 11.16
C ARG A 298 7.08 9.73 11.12
N ASP A 299 6.48 9.07 10.14
CA ASP A 299 6.62 7.62 9.95
C ASP A 299 8.07 7.22 9.64
N TYR A 300 8.72 7.93 8.72
CA TYR A 300 10.13 7.76 8.39
C TYR A 300 11.03 7.89 9.64
N GLN A 301 10.88 8.96 10.43
CA GLN A 301 11.68 9.19 11.65
C GLN A 301 11.40 8.16 12.74
N LEU A 302 10.15 7.70 12.88
CA LEU A 302 9.81 6.60 13.78
C LEU A 302 10.54 5.33 13.37
N LYS A 303 10.54 4.97 12.08
CA LYS A 303 11.18 3.75 11.59
C LYS A 303 12.70 3.78 11.71
N LEU A 304 13.33 4.94 11.48
CA LEU A 304 14.74 5.13 11.81
C LEU A 304 15.00 4.88 13.31
N ALA A 305 14.17 5.45 14.19
CA ALA A 305 14.33 5.30 15.63
C ALA A 305 14.05 3.88 16.15
N ILE A 306 13.21 3.10 15.44
CA ILE A 306 12.94 1.69 15.73
C ILE A 306 14.12 0.79 15.32
N GLY A 307 14.94 1.23 14.35
CA GLY A 307 16.15 0.53 13.93
C GLY A 307 16.14 0.00 12.49
N PHE A 308 15.21 0.44 11.65
CA PHE A 308 15.28 0.16 10.21
C PHE A 308 16.49 0.89 9.60
N GLY A 309 17.38 0.14 8.95
CA GLY A 309 18.58 0.68 8.32
C GLY A 309 18.29 1.36 6.98
N GLU A 310 19.28 2.11 6.47
CA GLU A 310 19.19 2.90 5.22
C GLU A 310 18.65 2.09 4.03
N GLY A 311 19.11 0.84 3.88
CA GLY A 311 18.64 -0.05 2.82
C GLY A 311 17.12 -0.24 2.81
N THR A 312 16.42 -0.13 3.94
CA THR A 312 14.94 -0.18 4.03
C THR A 312 14.29 0.88 3.16
N PHE A 313 14.86 2.08 3.14
CA PHE A 313 14.29 3.25 2.51
C PHE A 313 14.67 3.36 1.03
N THR A 314 15.80 2.79 0.63
CA THR A 314 16.30 2.83 -0.76
C THR A 314 15.97 1.58 -1.57
N ARG A 315 15.52 0.48 -0.94
CA ARG A 315 15.28 -0.79 -1.64
C ARG A 315 14.19 -0.73 -2.71
N MET A 316 13.17 0.12 -2.55
CA MET A 316 12.18 0.28 -3.61
C MET A 316 12.84 0.82 -4.89
N GLU A 317 13.73 1.80 -4.79
CA GLU A 317 14.52 2.29 -5.93
C GLU A 317 15.38 1.17 -6.53
N ALA A 318 15.99 0.31 -5.69
CA ALA A 318 16.77 -0.83 -6.18
C ALA A 318 15.93 -1.82 -6.99
N LEU A 319 14.65 -2.00 -6.64
CA LEU A 319 13.76 -2.90 -7.35
C LEU A 319 13.27 -2.27 -8.66
N LEU A 320 13.00 -0.97 -8.65
CA LEU A 320 12.59 -0.22 -9.85
C LEU A 320 13.72 -0.09 -10.89
N ALA A 321 14.98 -0.10 -10.46
CA ALA A 321 16.14 0.06 -11.34
C ALA A 321 16.66 -1.24 -11.95
N LYS A 322 15.99 -2.39 -11.77
CA LYS A 322 16.48 -3.69 -12.26
C LYS A 322 16.34 -3.90 -13.78
N ASP A 323 15.82 -2.90 -14.51
CA ASP A 323 15.54 -2.96 -15.95
C ASP A 323 16.55 -2.18 -16.82
N ASP A 324 17.75 -1.85 -16.30
CA ASP A 324 18.89 -1.33 -17.10
C ASP A 324 20.01 -2.37 -17.26
#